data_AF-A0A5C3QK85-F1
#
_entry.id   AF-A0A5C3QK85-F1
#
_cell.length_a   1.000
_cell.length_b   1.000
_cell.length_c   1.000
_cell.angle_alpha   90.00
_cell.angle_beta   90.00
_cell.angle_gamma   90.00
#
_symmetry.space_group_name_H-M   'P 1'
#
loop_
_entity.id
_entity.type
_entity.pdbx_description
1 polymer ?
#
loop_
_entity_poly.entity_id
_entity_poly.type
_entity_poly.pdbx_seq_one_letter_code
_entity_poly.pdbx_strand_id
1 'polypeptide(L)'
;MFKSLKEKATADTFIQPPSTDVCFHVHRDVLAAHSSIFVAPDDCAADPQAHPGFEVIDVTEVQPDLKRMEIGELVALAEAVEKYDVHSMKQLLRIYTSLRRDGTALHPFQVFARAVTHGYKQLAIDAAVWSIGRPREFKSPEDVLSGAILDQWVRMREVVWRTVDLSWALERTAARKITLRSVDHGSYVVRLQNGSVYTGKCSLWGQFCDAMTASVIQGVMPYTKLYDVQRAFEDQIAERLGPCDMCQERARKWLLQFMERRKGDLQVGFGELDTTEVTPKES
;
A
#
# COMPACT_ATOMS: atom_id res chain seq x y z
N MET A 1 9.51 0.55 -37.82
CA MET A 1 8.87 1.71 -38.46
C MET A 1 7.38 1.58 -38.16
N PHE A 2 6.88 2.24 -37.12
CA PHE A 2 5.47 2.15 -36.74
C PHE A 2 4.66 3.03 -37.70
N LYS A 3 3.73 2.44 -38.46
CA LYS A 3 2.75 3.18 -39.26
C LYS A 3 1.86 3.97 -38.29
N SER A 4 1.66 5.25 -38.57
CA SER A 4 0.84 6.12 -37.74
C SER A 4 -0.59 5.58 -37.63
N LEU A 5 -1.10 5.45 -36.41
CA LEU A 5 -2.45 4.97 -36.08
C LEU A 5 -3.59 5.91 -36.52
N LYS A 6 -3.29 7.02 -37.22
CA LYS A 6 -4.27 8.08 -37.50
C LYS A 6 -5.17 7.82 -38.71
N GLU A 7 -4.90 6.81 -39.53
CA GLU A 7 -5.79 6.48 -40.63
C GLU A 7 -6.91 5.56 -40.15
N LYS A 8 -8.08 6.14 -39.80
CA LYS A 8 -9.34 5.40 -39.61
C LYS A 8 -9.61 4.37 -40.72
N ALA A 9 -9.08 4.63 -41.92
CA ALA A 9 -9.23 3.79 -43.10
C ALA A 9 -8.55 2.41 -42.97
N THR A 10 -7.56 2.24 -42.08
CA THR A 10 -6.84 0.97 -41.95
C THR A 10 -7.32 0.12 -40.78
N ALA A 11 -8.07 0.67 -39.83
CA ALA A 11 -8.58 -0.07 -38.69
C ALA A 11 -9.53 -1.19 -39.12
N ASP A 12 -9.35 -2.38 -38.54
CA ASP A 12 -10.12 -3.59 -38.82
C ASP A 12 -11.17 -3.89 -37.73
N THR A 13 -11.15 -3.16 -36.62
CA THR A 13 -12.14 -3.25 -35.56
C THR A 13 -12.37 -1.89 -34.88
N PHE A 14 -13.44 -1.79 -34.11
CA PHE A 14 -13.71 -0.63 -33.28
C PHE A 14 -14.16 -1.05 -31.88
N ILE A 15 -13.85 -0.21 -30.91
CA ILE A 15 -14.20 -0.39 -29.51
C ILE A 15 -15.06 0.80 -29.10
N GLN A 16 -16.23 0.52 -28.52
CA GLN A 16 -17.13 1.54 -27.99
C GLN A 16 -17.39 1.25 -26.50
N PRO A 17 -16.98 2.17 -25.60
CA PRO A 17 -17.39 2.12 -24.21
C PRO A 17 -18.90 2.19 -24.06
N PRO A 18 -19.52 1.37 -23.18
CA PRO A 18 -20.96 1.36 -23.00
C PRO A 18 -21.49 2.68 -22.41
N SER A 19 -20.61 3.47 -21.81
CA SER A 19 -20.90 4.75 -21.15
C SER A 19 -20.78 5.97 -22.09
N THR A 20 -20.33 5.80 -23.34
CA THR A 20 -20.01 6.93 -24.24
C THR A 20 -20.40 6.68 -25.69
N ASP A 21 -20.73 7.74 -26.43
CA ASP A 21 -20.90 7.71 -27.89
C ASP A 21 -19.56 7.78 -28.66
N VAL A 22 -18.44 7.56 -27.98
CA VAL A 22 -17.09 7.63 -28.58
C VAL A 22 -16.68 6.25 -29.09
N CYS A 23 -16.38 6.15 -30.38
CA CYS A 23 -15.84 4.94 -31.00
C CYS A 23 -14.32 5.07 -31.24
N PHE A 24 -13.56 4.10 -30.74
CA PHE A 24 -12.12 3.97 -30.95
C PHE A 24 -11.86 2.97 -32.08
N HIS A 25 -11.31 3.44 -33.19
CA HIS A 25 -10.91 2.57 -34.30
C HIS A 25 -9.51 2.02 -34.02
N VAL A 26 -9.37 0.70 -33.98
CA VAL A 26 -8.12 0.04 -33.57
C VAL A 26 -7.81 -1.14 -34.49
N HIS A 27 -6.56 -1.60 -34.45
CA HIS A 27 -6.10 -2.74 -35.22
C HIS A 27 -6.06 -4.00 -34.33
N ARG A 28 -6.73 -5.08 -34.74
CA ARG A 28 -6.80 -6.34 -33.99
C ARG A 28 -5.41 -6.93 -33.75
N ASP A 29 -4.55 -6.87 -34.76
CA ASP A 29 -3.15 -7.35 -34.65
C ASP A 29 -2.37 -6.59 -33.56
N VAL A 30 -2.63 -5.29 -33.39
CA VAL A 30 -2.00 -4.47 -32.35
C VAL A 30 -2.53 -4.84 -30.97
N LEU A 31 -3.85 -5.03 -30.84
CA LEU A 31 -4.45 -5.47 -29.58
C LEU A 31 -3.95 -6.86 -29.16
N ALA A 32 -3.92 -7.81 -30.10
CA ALA A 32 -3.44 -9.17 -29.86
C ALA A 32 -1.95 -9.21 -29.49
N ALA A 33 -1.14 -8.28 -30.01
CA ALA A 33 0.26 -8.16 -29.64
C ALA A 33 0.48 -7.68 -28.19
N HIS A 34 -0.52 -7.06 -27.56
CA HIS A 34 -0.39 -6.42 -26.26
C HIS A 34 -1.32 -6.97 -25.16
N SER A 35 -2.30 -7.79 -25.53
CA SER A 35 -3.26 -8.39 -24.61
C SER A 35 -3.69 -9.76 -25.12
N SER A 36 -3.69 -10.74 -24.21
CA SER A 36 -4.08 -12.12 -24.47
C SER A 36 -5.56 -12.27 -24.84
N ILE A 37 -6.41 -11.34 -24.40
CA ILE A 37 -7.87 -11.39 -24.57
C ILE A 37 -8.28 -11.17 -26.04
N PHE A 38 -7.44 -10.49 -26.82
CA PHE A 38 -7.74 -10.18 -28.22
C PHE A 38 -7.09 -11.16 -29.22
N VAL A 39 -6.38 -12.18 -28.73
CA VAL A 39 -5.87 -13.26 -29.60
C VAL A 39 -7.08 -13.91 -30.25
N ALA A 40 -7.14 -13.88 -31.58
CA ALA A 40 -8.24 -14.49 -32.30
C ALA A 40 -8.31 -15.98 -31.93
N PRO A 41 -9.47 -16.51 -31.50
CA PRO A 41 -9.63 -17.95 -31.45
C PRO A 41 -9.48 -18.44 -32.89
N ASP A 42 -8.50 -19.32 -33.14
CA ASP A 42 -8.08 -19.70 -34.49
C ASP A 42 -9.21 -20.25 -35.38
N ASP A 43 -10.39 -20.61 -34.86
CA ASP A 43 -11.45 -21.27 -35.65
C ASP A 43 -12.90 -21.02 -35.17
N CYS A 44 -13.20 -19.96 -34.40
CA CYS A 44 -14.60 -19.70 -34.03
C CYS A 44 -15.34 -18.93 -35.13
N ALA A 45 -16.06 -19.68 -35.96
CA ALA A 45 -16.94 -19.19 -37.03
C ALA A 45 -17.78 -17.98 -36.58
N ALA A 46 -17.72 -16.94 -37.41
CA ALA A 46 -18.24 -15.60 -37.16
C ALA A 46 -19.74 -15.57 -36.80
N ASP A 47 -20.03 -15.16 -35.57
CA ASP A 47 -21.22 -14.37 -35.28
C ASP A 47 -20.75 -12.90 -35.07
N PRO A 48 -21.07 -11.96 -35.99
CA PRO A 48 -20.64 -10.57 -35.90
C PRO A 48 -21.39 -9.76 -34.81
N GLN A 49 -22.00 -10.41 -33.82
CA GLN A 49 -22.58 -9.70 -32.69
C GLN A 49 -21.48 -9.10 -31.81
N ALA A 50 -21.34 -7.78 -31.96
CA ALA A 50 -20.50 -6.93 -31.14
C ALA A 50 -20.71 -7.23 -29.65
N HIS A 51 -19.67 -7.70 -28.97
CA HIS A 51 -19.65 -7.78 -27.51
C HIS A 51 -19.77 -6.35 -26.94
N PRO A 52 -20.87 -6.01 -26.24
CA PRO A 52 -21.05 -4.67 -25.69
C PRO A 52 -20.27 -4.57 -24.37
N GLY A 53 -19.43 -3.54 -24.22
CA GLY A 53 -18.96 -3.15 -22.89
C GLY A 53 -17.46 -2.88 -22.69
N PHE A 54 -16.77 -2.29 -23.67
CA PHE A 54 -15.32 -2.09 -23.57
C PHE A 54 -14.94 -0.62 -23.35
N GLU A 55 -14.59 -0.25 -22.12
CA GLU A 55 -13.83 0.96 -21.82
C GLU A 55 -12.34 0.69 -22.09
N VAL A 56 -11.93 0.70 -23.36
CA VAL A 56 -10.50 0.65 -23.68
C VAL A 56 -9.91 2.04 -23.56
N ILE A 57 -9.01 2.18 -22.59
CA ILE A 57 -8.13 3.33 -22.47
C ILE A 57 -7.23 3.32 -23.69
N ASP A 58 -7.26 4.41 -24.43
CA ASP A 58 -6.44 4.59 -25.61
C ASP A 58 -4.95 4.62 -25.21
N VAL A 59 -4.28 3.46 -25.25
CA VAL A 59 -2.83 3.35 -25.09
C VAL A 59 -2.14 3.63 -26.44
N THR A 60 -2.70 4.54 -27.25
CA THR A 60 -2.03 5.06 -28.43
C THR A 60 -0.72 5.74 -28.06
N GLU A 61 0.08 6.05 -29.08
CA GLU A 61 1.44 6.57 -29.16
C GLU A 61 1.94 7.52 -28.02
N VAL A 62 1.05 8.13 -27.23
CA VAL A 62 1.36 8.94 -26.06
C VAL A 62 1.24 8.12 -24.78
N GLN A 63 2.37 7.69 -24.21
CA GLN A 63 2.38 7.05 -22.90
C GLN A 63 1.72 7.96 -21.85
N PRO A 64 0.76 7.46 -21.05
CA PRO A 64 0.12 8.26 -20.02
C PRO A 64 1.18 8.76 -19.03
N ASP A 65 1.14 10.04 -18.70
CA ASP A 65 2.03 10.60 -17.68
C ASP A 65 1.53 10.18 -16.28
N LEU A 66 1.92 8.97 -15.87
CA LEU A 66 1.56 8.39 -14.58
C LEU A 66 1.89 9.30 -13.38
N LYS A 67 2.82 10.25 -13.54
CA LYS A 67 3.21 11.21 -12.50
C LYS A 67 2.16 12.28 -12.26
N ARG A 68 1.38 12.62 -13.29
CA ARG A 68 0.34 13.65 -13.22
C ARG A 68 -1.03 13.10 -12.86
N MET A 69 -1.23 11.79 -13.02
CA MET A 69 -2.50 11.15 -12.70
C MET A 69 -2.79 11.18 -11.20
N GLU A 70 -4.04 11.48 -10.87
CA GLU A 70 -4.57 11.32 -9.52
C GLU A 70 -4.65 9.84 -9.15
N ILE A 71 -4.73 9.52 -7.85
CA ILE A 71 -4.76 8.13 -7.41
C ILE A 71 -6.00 7.39 -7.94
N GLY A 72 -7.16 8.06 -8.01
CA GLY A 72 -8.39 7.46 -8.51
C GLY A 72 -8.26 7.03 -9.96
N GLU A 73 -7.66 7.89 -10.80
CA GLU A 73 -7.37 7.60 -12.20
C GLU A 73 -6.33 6.49 -12.33
N LEU A 74 -5.28 6.50 -11.49
CA LEU A 74 -4.24 5.47 -11.50
C LEU A 74 -4.81 4.10 -11.12
N VAL A 75 -5.70 4.04 -10.13
CA VAL A 75 -6.42 2.82 -9.72
C VAL A 75 -7.35 2.36 -10.83
N ALA A 76 -8.13 3.25 -11.45
CA ALA A 76 -9.01 2.91 -12.57
C ALA A 76 -8.22 2.39 -13.79
N LEU A 77 -7.12 3.05 -14.16
CA LEU A 77 -6.22 2.60 -15.22
C LEU A 77 -5.63 1.22 -14.89
N ALA A 78 -5.23 1.03 -13.64
CA ALA A 78 -4.77 -0.26 -13.16
C ALA A 78 -5.82 -1.36 -13.28
N GLU A 79 -7.05 -1.15 -12.81
CA GLU A 79 -8.13 -2.13 -12.94
C GLU A 79 -8.44 -2.45 -14.41
N ALA A 80 -8.45 -1.44 -15.28
CA ALA A 80 -8.62 -1.65 -16.72
C ALA A 80 -7.48 -2.50 -17.29
N VAL A 81 -6.23 -2.20 -16.94
CA VAL A 81 -5.04 -2.95 -17.38
C VAL A 81 -5.06 -4.39 -16.90
N GLU A 82 -5.57 -4.65 -15.69
CA GLU A 82 -5.78 -6.01 -15.19
C GLU A 82 -6.87 -6.74 -15.96
N LYS A 83 -8.04 -6.11 -16.08
CA LYS A 83 -9.21 -6.61 -16.81
C LYS A 83 -8.89 -6.95 -18.26
N TYR A 84 -8.07 -6.13 -18.92
CA TYR A 84 -7.68 -6.30 -20.31
C TYR A 84 -6.37 -7.05 -20.51
N ASP A 85 -5.78 -7.58 -19.44
CA ASP A 85 -4.52 -8.30 -19.46
C ASP A 85 -3.37 -7.62 -20.23
N VAL A 86 -3.22 -6.30 -20.08
CA VAL A 86 -2.21 -5.51 -20.81
C VAL A 86 -0.85 -5.65 -20.12
N HIS A 87 -0.11 -6.72 -20.44
CA HIS A 87 1.08 -7.15 -19.69
C HIS A 87 2.16 -6.06 -19.50
N SER A 88 2.45 -5.27 -20.53
CA SER A 88 3.46 -4.21 -20.47
C SER A 88 3.12 -3.13 -19.44
N MET A 89 1.83 -2.80 -19.34
CA MET A 89 1.33 -1.78 -18.43
C MET A 89 1.16 -2.31 -17.01
N LYS A 90 0.83 -3.60 -16.82
CA LYS A 90 0.75 -4.24 -15.49
C LYS A 90 2.06 -4.06 -14.71
N GLN A 91 3.18 -4.39 -15.35
CA GLN A 91 4.49 -4.25 -14.74
C GLN A 91 4.83 -2.80 -14.43
N LEU A 92 4.55 -1.88 -15.37
CA LEU A 92 4.81 -0.46 -15.19
C LEU A 92 3.99 0.12 -14.03
N LEU A 93 2.69 -0.16 -13.98
CA LEU A 93 1.81 0.30 -12.91
C LEU A 93 2.19 -0.32 -11.57
N ARG A 94 2.57 -1.61 -11.53
CA ARG A 94 3.05 -2.25 -10.30
C ARG A 94 4.31 -1.58 -9.77
N ILE A 95 5.30 -1.34 -10.64
CA ILE A 95 6.54 -0.63 -10.29
C ILE A 95 6.22 0.79 -9.86
N TYR A 96 5.32 1.47 -10.58
CA TYR A 96 4.98 2.85 -10.28
C TYR A 96 4.26 2.98 -8.93
N THR A 97 3.27 2.12 -8.65
CA THR A 97 2.58 2.10 -7.36
C THR A 97 3.52 1.74 -6.20
N SER A 98 4.51 0.85 -6.40
CA SER A 98 5.47 0.47 -5.36
C SER A 98 6.59 1.50 -5.14
N LEU A 99 7.12 2.12 -6.21
CA LEU A 99 8.21 3.10 -6.13
C LEU A 99 7.73 4.47 -5.69
N ARG A 100 6.48 4.83 -5.96
CA ARG A 100 5.91 6.08 -5.49
C ARG A 100 5.75 5.95 -3.97
N ARG A 101 6.79 6.35 -3.24
CA ARG A 101 6.77 6.52 -1.78
C ARG A 101 5.52 7.29 -1.37
N ASP A 102 5.15 8.31 -2.16
CA ASP A 102 3.95 9.11 -1.94
C ASP A 102 2.67 8.33 -2.26
N GLY A 103 2.65 7.45 -3.26
CA GLY A 103 1.43 6.71 -3.63
C GLY A 103 0.99 5.73 -2.56
N THR A 104 1.91 4.84 -2.13
CA THR A 104 1.63 3.89 -1.05
C THR A 104 1.47 4.62 0.30
N ALA A 105 2.19 5.72 0.52
CA ALA A 105 2.05 6.50 1.75
C ALA A 105 0.82 7.40 1.79
N LEU A 106 0.20 7.77 0.67
CA LEU A 106 -1.02 8.60 0.66
C LEU A 106 -2.29 7.75 0.68
N HIS A 107 -2.26 6.58 0.02
CA HIS A 107 -3.45 5.76 -0.18
C HIS A 107 -3.19 4.26 0.07
N PRO A 108 -2.65 3.86 1.24
CA PRO A 108 -2.25 2.48 1.48
C PRO A 108 -3.43 1.50 1.42
N PHE A 109 -4.64 1.88 1.83
CA PHE A 109 -5.80 0.97 1.76
C PHE A 109 -6.25 0.67 0.33
N GLN A 110 -6.23 1.66 -0.58
CA GLN A 110 -6.56 1.44 -1.98
C GLN A 110 -5.51 0.58 -2.67
N VAL A 111 -4.22 0.85 -2.39
CA VAL A 111 -3.11 0.03 -2.89
C VAL A 111 -3.19 -1.39 -2.33
N PHE A 112 -3.52 -1.54 -1.04
CA PHE A 112 -3.69 -2.82 -0.37
C PHE A 112 -4.81 -3.65 -1.01
N ALA A 113 -6.01 -3.06 -1.15
CA ALA A 113 -7.16 -3.74 -1.73
C ALA A 113 -6.85 -4.26 -3.13
N ARG A 114 -6.30 -3.39 -3.98
CA ARG A 114 -5.87 -3.78 -5.33
C ARG A 114 -4.82 -4.88 -5.29
N ALA A 115 -3.79 -4.73 -4.45
CA ALA A 115 -2.70 -5.70 -4.39
C ALA A 115 -3.18 -7.08 -3.93
N VAL A 116 -4.17 -7.13 -3.03
CA VAL A 116 -4.83 -8.37 -2.63
C VAL A 116 -5.64 -8.95 -3.79
N THR A 117 -6.51 -8.16 -4.42
CA THR A 117 -7.39 -8.59 -5.52
C THR A 117 -6.62 -9.23 -6.67
N HIS A 118 -5.45 -8.67 -7.02
CA HIS A 118 -4.64 -9.14 -8.15
C HIS A 118 -3.44 -10.01 -7.75
N GLY A 119 -3.38 -10.46 -6.49
CA GLY A 119 -2.32 -11.38 -6.03
C GLY A 119 -0.91 -10.76 -5.93
N TYR A 120 -0.79 -9.44 -5.84
CA TYR A 120 0.48 -8.72 -5.66
C TYR A 120 0.97 -8.76 -4.22
N LYS A 121 1.34 -9.95 -3.75
CA LYS A 121 1.79 -10.23 -2.37
C LYS A 121 2.72 -9.17 -1.76
N GLN A 122 3.83 -8.84 -2.44
CA GLN A 122 4.79 -7.88 -1.87
C GLN A 122 4.21 -6.47 -1.74
N LEU A 123 3.40 -6.04 -2.71
CA LEU A 123 2.75 -4.74 -2.66
C LEU A 123 1.66 -4.69 -1.57
N ALA A 124 0.94 -5.79 -1.36
CA ALA A 124 -0.02 -5.93 -0.27
C ALA A 124 0.67 -5.84 1.09
N ILE A 125 1.81 -6.53 1.26
CA ILE A 125 2.62 -6.44 2.48
C ILE A 125 3.10 -5.01 2.71
N ASP A 126 3.67 -4.37 1.68
CA ASP A 126 4.16 -3.00 1.79
C ASP A 126 3.02 -2.05 2.21
N ALA A 127 1.89 -2.11 1.52
CA ALA A 127 0.72 -1.27 1.81
C ALA A 127 0.10 -1.54 3.19
N ALA A 128 0.08 -2.80 3.64
CA ALA A 128 -0.34 -3.17 5.00
C ALA A 128 0.59 -2.54 6.04
N VAL A 129 1.91 -2.69 5.89
CA VAL A 129 2.91 -2.09 6.78
C VAL A 129 2.74 -0.57 6.86
N TRP A 130 2.50 0.10 5.73
CA TRP A 130 2.26 1.54 5.70
C TRP A 130 0.98 1.96 6.41
N SER A 131 -0.15 1.30 6.14
CA SER A 131 -1.44 1.60 6.80
C SER A 131 -1.40 1.31 8.30
N ILE A 132 -0.75 0.22 8.73
CA ILE A 132 -0.55 -0.15 10.14
C ILE A 132 0.53 0.73 10.82
N GLY A 133 1.35 1.45 10.06
CA GLY A 133 2.32 2.38 10.63
C GLY A 133 1.72 3.74 10.99
N ARG A 134 0.57 4.12 10.39
CA ARG A 134 0.07 5.50 10.37
C ARG A 134 -1.47 5.57 10.26
N PRO A 135 -2.22 5.06 11.25
CA PRO A 135 -3.68 4.94 11.15
C PRO A 135 -4.40 6.30 11.13
N ARG A 136 -3.86 7.34 11.81
CA ARG A 136 -4.46 8.69 11.84
C ARG A 136 -4.31 9.46 10.54
N GLU A 137 -3.37 9.08 9.67
CA GLU A 137 -3.15 9.76 8.39
C GLU A 137 -4.20 9.37 7.33
N PHE A 138 -4.97 8.30 7.58
CA PHE A 138 -5.85 7.70 6.58
C PHE A 138 -7.31 7.59 7.06
N LYS A 139 -8.22 7.40 6.11
CA LYS A 139 -9.62 7.02 6.40
C LYS A 139 -9.66 5.67 7.12
N SER A 140 -10.76 5.38 7.80
CA SER A 140 -10.93 4.08 8.45
C SER A 140 -10.85 2.95 7.40
N PRO A 141 -10.18 1.83 7.68
CA PRO A 141 -10.10 0.72 6.73
C PRO A 141 -11.50 0.20 6.33
N GLU A 142 -12.48 0.29 7.22
CA GLU A 142 -13.88 -0.08 6.98
C GLU A 142 -14.57 0.80 5.91
N ASP A 143 -14.09 2.03 5.70
CA ASP A 143 -14.63 2.94 4.69
C ASP A 143 -14.08 2.65 3.28
N VAL A 144 -13.01 1.87 3.18
CA VAL A 144 -12.25 1.69 1.93
C VAL A 144 -12.15 0.22 1.50
N LEU A 145 -12.06 -0.71 2.45
CA LEU A 145 -11.86 -2.13 2.19
C LEU A 145 -13.21 -2.88 2.23
N SER A 146 -13.41 -3.81 1.30
CA SER A 146 -14.51 -4.76 1.36
C SER A 146 -14.30 -5.77 2.50
N GLY A 147 -15.35 -6.47 2.94
CA GLY A 147 -15.28 -7.38 4.09
C GLY A 147 -14.13 -8.41 4.02
N ALA A 148 -13.99 -9.13 2.90
CA ALA A 148 -12.92 -10.13 2.75
C ALA A 148 -11.51 -9.52 2.76
N ILE A 149 -11.34 -8.36 2.11
CA ILE A 149 -10.06 -7.65 2.07
C ILE A 149 -9.73 -7.06 3.45
N LEU A 150 -10.74 -6.53 4.16
CA LEU A 150 -10.61 -6.05 5.53
C LEU A 150 -10.17 -7.16 6.47
N ASP A 151 -10.77 -8.36 6.38
CA ASP A 151 -10.37 -9.52 7.17
C ASP A 151 -8.90 -9.89 6.93
N GLN A 152 -8.44 -9.85 5.68
CA GLN A 152 -7.04 -10.11 5.34
C GLN A 152 -6.11 -9.04 5.91
N TRP A 153 -6.50 -7.77 5.83
CA TRP A 153 -5.74 -6.67 6.45
C TRP A 153 -5.64 -6.85 7.98
N VAL A 154 -6.75 -7.21 8.63
CA VAL A 154 -6.80 -7.48 10.07
C VAL A 154 -5.85 -8.61 10.45
N ARG A 155 -5.85 -9.73 9.72
CA ARG A 155 -4.91 -10.84 9.96
C ARG A 155 -3.46 -10.40 9.83
N MET A 156 -3.12 -9.63 8.80
CA MET A 156 -1.76 -9.11 8.63
C MET A 156 -1.37 -8.19 9.80
N ARG A 157 -2.27 -7.30 10.21
CA ARG A 157 -2.08 -6.46 11.39
C ARG A 157 -1.81 -7.31 12.64
N GLU A 158 -2.56 -8.40 12.84
CA GLU A 158 -2.35 -9.27 14.00
C GLU A 158 -0.98 -9.95 14.01
N VAL A 159 -0.49 -10.37 12.84
CA VAL A 159 0.88 -10.92 12.70
C VAL A 159 1.93 -9.88 13.08
N VAL A 160 1.77 -8.64 12.62
CA VAL A 160 2.68 -7.54 12.96
C VAL A 160 2.73 -7.30 14.47
N TRP A 161 1.57 -7.24 15.12
CA TRP A 161 1.44 -6.86 16.53
C TRP A 161 1.47 -8.02 17.52
N ARG A 162 1.79 -9.24 17.07
CA ARG A 162 1.83 -10.41 17.96
C ARG A 162 2.73 -10.14 19.16
N THR A 163 2.14 -10.24 20.36
CA THR A 163 2.63 -9.63 21.61
C THR A 163 3.97 -10.12 22.11
N VAL A 164 4.33 -11.38 21.81
CA VAL A 164 5.59 -12.00 22.26
C VAL A 164 6.81 -11.20 21.80
N ASP A 165 6.74 -10.56 20.63
CA ASP A 165 7.85 -9.81 20.07
C ASP A 165 7.89 -8.33 20.50
N LEU A 166 6.75 -7.76 20.92
CA LEU A 166 6.66 -6.35 21.32
C LEU A 166 7.31 -6.07 22.67
N SER A 167 7.07 -6.91 23.68
CA SER A 167 7.72 -6.75 24.99
C SER A 167 9.24 -6.79 24.83
N TRP A 168 9.73 -7.80 24.11
CA TRP A 168 11.15 -7.93 23.81
C TRP A 168 11.70 -6.75 22.99
N ALA A 169 10.95 -6.23 22.02
CA ALA A 169 11.40 -5.11 21.19
C ALA A 169 11.47 -3.81 22.00
N LEU A 170 10.49 -3.56 22.87
CA LEU A 170 10.46 -2.42 23.78
C LEU A 170 11.56 -2.53 24.84
N GLU A 171 11.70 -3.70 25.48
CA GLU A 171 12.77 -3.99 26.43
C GLU A 171 14.13 -3.84 25.79
N ARG A 172 14.36 -4.33 24.57
CA ARG A 172 15.63 -4.09 23.86
C ARG A 172 15.81 -2.64 23.47
N THR A 173 14.77 -1.87 23.21
CA THR A 173 14.89 -0.44 22.90
C THR A 173 15.20 0.37 24.18
N ALA A 174 14.66 -0.07 25.32
CA ALA A 174 14.94 0.51 26.64
C ALA A 174 16.32 0.07 27.18
N ALA A 175 16.67 -1.21 27.02
CA ALA A 175 17.88 -1.86 27.54
C ALA A 175 19.09 -1.72 26.61
N ARG A 176 18.90 -1.69 25.27
CA ARG A 176 19.88 -1.02 24.41
C ARG A 176 19.78 0.45 24.76
N LYS A 177 20.62 0.88 25.70
CA LYS A 177 21.42 2.09 25.53
C LYS A 177 21.95 2.05 24.10
N ILE A 178 21.20 2.59 23.14
CA ILE A 178 21.56 2.54 21.73
C ILE A 178 22.95 3.17 21.65
N THR A 179 23.97 2.37 21.37
CA THR A 179 25.32 2.79 21.00
C THR A 179 25.29 3.44 19.61
N LEU A 180 24.37 4.37 19.39
CA LEU A 180 24.62 5.54 18.55
C LEU A 180 25.75 6.26 19.27
N ARG A 181 26.92 6.32 18.65
CA ARG A 181 28.16 6.89 19.18
C ARG A 181 27.87 8.08 20.10
N SER A 182 27.99 7.85 21.40
CA SER A 182 28.39 8.83 22.42
C SER A 182 27.65 10.18 22.36
N VAL A 183 26.37 10.19 22.67
CA VAL A 183 25.78 11.32 23.41
C VAL A 183 24.99 10.70 24.55
N ASP A 184 25.38 11.01 25.79
CA ASP A 184 24.75 10.48 26.99
C ASP A 184 23.23 10.59 26.91
N HIS A 185 22.56 9.44 26.98
CA HIS A 185 21.13 9.31 26.71
C HIS A 185 20.31 9.97 27.81
N GLY A 186 19.43 10.85 27.36
CA GLY A 186 18.85 11.94 28.12
C GLY A 186 19.04 13.19 27.29
N SER A 187 20.30 13.57 27.01
CA SER A 187 20.63 14.77 26.25
C SER A 187 20.35 14.58 24.75
N TYR A 188 19.34 15.27 24.22
CA TYR A 188 19.30 15.51 22.78
C TYR A 188 20.27 16.63 22.44
N VAL A 189 21.05 16.46 21.37
CA VAL A 189 21.88 17.52 20.78
C VAL A 189 21.06 18.20 19.69
N VAL A 190 20.56 19.40 19.97
CA VAL A 190 20.00 20.28 18.93
C VAL A 190 21.08 21.25 18.50
N ARG A 191 21.41 21.24 17.22
CA ARG A 191 22.23 22.28 16.60
C ARG A 191 21.31 23.43 16.23
N LEU A 192 21.44 24.54 16.94
CA LEU A 192 20.71 25.76 16.64
C LEU A 192 21.30 26.42 15.38
N GLN A 193 20.51 27.25 14.68
CA GLN A 193 20.94 27.92 13.44
C GLN A 193 22.17 28.83 13.64
N ASN A 194 22.43 29.28 14.87
CA ASN A 194 23.61 30.04 15.25
C ASN A 194 24.87 29.17 15.49
N GLY A 195 24.81 27.86 15.22
CA GLY A 195 25.91 26.91 15.39
C GLY A 195 26.09 26.36 16.82
N SER A 196 25.33 26.85 17.80
CA SER A 196 25.40 26.33 19.17
C SER A 196 24.76 24.95 19.30
N VAL A 197 25.31 24.14 20.20
CA VAL A 197 24.84 22.79 20.51
C VAL A 197 24.15 22.83 21.88
N TYR A 198 22.85 22.56 21.91
CA TYR A 198 22.09 22.42 23.15
C TYR A 198 21.96 20.93 23.51
N THR A 199 22.33 20.57 24.74
CA THR A 199 22.16 19.22 25.30
C THR A 199 21.09 19.21 26.38
N GLY A 200 19.86 18.79 26.05
CA GLY A 200 18.73 18.80 26.98
C GLY A 200 18.25 17.41 27.39
N LYS A 201 18.05 17.14 28.69
CA LYS A 201 17.47 15.87 29.17
C LYS A 201 15.94 15.88 29.11
N CYS A 202 15.33 15.03 28.27
CA CYS A 202 13.88 14.82 28.28
C CYS A 202 13.51 13.53 29.03
N SER A 203 12.83 13.66 30.18
CA SER A 203 12.35 12.52 30.99
C SER A 203 11.12 11.83 30.40
N LEU A 204 10.40 12.48 29.48
CA LEU A 204 9.14 11.99 28.90
C LEU A 204 9.33 10.67 28.12
N TRP A 205 10.50 10.45 27.52
CA TRP A 205 10.77 9.22 26.79
C TRP A 205 10.78 7.97 27.68
N GLY A 206 11.37 8.06 28.88
CA GLY A 206 11.36 6.96 29.84
C GLY A 206 9.93 6.62 30.27
N GLN A 207 9.16 7.64 30.64
CA GLN A 207 7.76 7.49 31.02
C GLN A 207 6.90 6.89 29.90
N PHE A 208 7.18 7.27 28.64
CA PHE A 208 6.53 6.69 27.47
C PHE A 208 6.88 5.21 27.31
N CYS A 209 8.16 4.83 27.41
CA CYS A 209 8.56 3.42 27.35
C CYS A 209 7.91 2.59 28.47
N ASP A 210 7.88 3.11 29.69
CA ASP A 210 7.29 2.43 30.84
C ASP A 210 5.78 2.25 30.65
N ALA A 211 5.09 3.29 30.17
CA ALA A 211 3.65 3.24 29.89
C ALA A 211 3.30 2.28 28.74
N MET A 212 4.10 2.30 27.67
CA MET A 212 3.95 1.36 26.56
C MET A 212 4.19 -0.08 26.99
N THR A 213 5.25 -0.31 27.76
CA THR A 213 5.57 -1.64 28.30
C THR A 213 4.47 -2.11 29.24
N ALA A 214 3.96 -1.26 30.13
CA ALA A 214 2.81 -1.58 30.97
C ALA A 214 1.57 -1.90 30.13
N SER A 215 1.27 -1.10 29.11
CA SER A 215 0.10 -1.33 28.23
C SER A 215 0.22 -2.63 27.42
N VAL A 216 1.43 -3.01 27.01
CA VAL A 216 1.68 -4.26 26.28
C VAL A 216 1.69 -5.47 27.22
N ILE A 217 2.35 -5.37 28.39
CA ILE A 217 2.53 -6.48 29.35
C ILE A 217 1.28 -6.71 30.20
N GLN A 218 0.68 -5.65 30.74
CA GLN A 218 -0.52 -5.76 31.59
C GLN A 218 -1.78 -6.05 30.77
N GLY A 219 -1.63 -6.14 29.46
CA GLY A 219 -2.71 -6.37 28.54
C GLY A 219 -3.28 -5.06 28.01
N VAL A 220 -3.07 -4.87 26.71
CA VAL A 220 -4.19 -4.95 25.77
C VAL A 220 -5.10 -6.03 26.35
N MET A 221 -6.18 -5.61 27.03
CA MET A 221 -7.01 -6.48 27.86
C MET A 221 -7.37 -7.74 27.08
N PRO A 222 -7.73 -8.86 27.71
CA PRO A 222 -8.25 -10.04 26.99
C PRO A 222 -9.43 -9.72 26.03
N TYR A 223 -9.95 -8.49 26.04
CA TYR A 223 -11.03 -7.95 25.20
C TYR A 223 -10.66 -6.72 24.37
N THR A 224 -9.46 -6.16 24.49
CA THR A 224 -9.03 -5.01 23.71
C THR A 224 -8.67 -5.53 22.32
N LYS A 225 -9.48 -5.17 21.31
CA LYS A 225 -9.27 -5.63 19.93
C LYS A 225 -7.87 -5.18 19.50
N LEU A 226 -7.13 -5.99 18.74
CA LEU A 226 -5.78 -5.63 18.28
C LEU A 226 -5.72 -4.29 17.50
N TYR A 227 -6.86 -3.77 17.03
CA TYR A 227 -7.01 -2.39 16.53
C TYR A 227 -6.54 -1.32 17.53
N ASP A 228 -6.66 -1.57 18.83
CA ASP A 228 -6.37 -0.61 19.88
C ASP A 228 -4.88 -0.52 20.21
N VAL A 229 -4.01 -1.46 19.80
CA VAL A 229 -2.57 -1.39 20.14
C VAL A 229 -1.91 -0.19 19.48
N GLN A 230 -2.22 0.02 18.20
CA GLN A 230 -1.69 1.11 17.40
C GLN A 230 -2.33 2.44 17.82
N ARG A 231 -3.65 2.45 18.07
CA ARG A 231 -4.34 3.62 18.59
C ARG A 231 -3.84 4.01 19.97
N ALA A 232 -3.64 3.04 20.86
CA ALA A 232 -3.01 3.26 22.16
C ALA A 232 -1.60 3.81 22.00
N PHE A 233 -0.81 3.33 21.05
CA PHE A 233 0.52 3.88 20.79
C PHE A 233 0.47 5.37 20.45
N GLU A 234 -0.43 5.77 19.55
CA GLU A 234 -0.59 7.17 19.16
C GLU A 234 -1.25 8.04 20.23
N ASP A 235 -2.22 7.50 20.97
CA ASP A 235 -2.85 8.15 22.11
C ASP A 235 -1.77 8.40 23.19
N GLN A 236 -0.92 7.40 23.49
CA GLN A 236 0.21 7.57 24.40
C GLN A 236 1.25 8.57 23.90
N ILE A 237 1.53 8.63 22.58
CA ILE A 237 2.37 9.69 22.00
C ILE A 237 1.74 11.06 22.26
N ALA A 238 0.45 11.23 21.93
CA ALA A 238 -0.23 12.51 22.04
C ALA A 238 -0.38 12.97 23.49
N GLU A 239 -0.79 12.07 24.39
CA GLU A 239 -1.07 12.38 25.79
C GLU A 239 0.21 12.59 26.61
N ARG A 240 1.20 11.70 26.46
CA ARG A 240 2.40 11.71 27.31
C ARG A 240 3.58 12.44 26.70
N LEU A 241 3.71 12.41 25.38
CA LEU A 241 4.77 13.14 24.64
C LEU A 241 4.25 14.45 24.03
N GLY A 242 2.97 14.77 24.19
CA GLY A 242 2.33 16.02 23.76
C GLY A 242 3.20 17.28 23.93
N PRO A 243 3.87 17.50 25.07
CA PRO A 243 4.69 18.69 25.27
C PRO A 243 6.10 18.66 24.62
N CYS A 244 6.50 17.58 23.92
CA CYS A 244 7.83 17.45 23.34
C CYS A 244 7.83 16.83 21.93
N ASP A 245 7.91 17.69 20.90
CA ASP A 245 7.96 17.28 19.49
C ASP A 245 9.07 16.28 19.17
N MET A 246 10.23 16.43 19.81
CA MET A 246 11.36 15.52 19.60
C MET A 246 11.07 14.09 20.08
N CYS A 247 10.39 13.95 21.21
CA CYS A 247 10.00 12.64 21.71
C CYS A 247 8.90 12.04 20.84
N GLN A 248 7.95 12.83 20.37
CA GLN A 248 6.94 12.36 19.42
C GLN A 248 7.59 11.85 18.12
N GLU A 249 8.51 12.62 17.54
CA GLU A 249 9.22 12.23 16.32
C GLU A 249 10.07 10.98 16.53
N ARG A 250 10.71 10.85 17.70
CA ARG A 250 11.44 9.65 18.08
C ARG A 250 10.50 8.43 18.18
N ALA A 251 9.31 8.59 18.75
CA ALA A 251 8.32 7.52 18.85
C ALA A 251 7.82 7.09 17.46
N ARG A 252 7.51 8.05 16.58
CA ARG A 252 7.13 7.79 15.18
C ARG A 252 8.23 7.06 14.42
N LYS A 253 9.48 7.50 14.53
CA LYS A 253 10.63 6.80 13.92
C LYS A 253 10.82 5.39 14.46
N TRP A 254 10.68 5.20 15.76
CA TRP A 254 10.76 3.87 16.37
C TRP A 254 9.67 2.96 15.82
N LEU A 255 8.43 3.45 15.72
CA LEU A 255 7.31 2.71 15.16
C LEU A 255 7.58 2.30 13.71
N LEU A 256 8.02 3.23 12.85
CA LEU A 256 8.37 2.91 11.47
C LEU A 256 9.48 1.85 11.37
N GLN A 257 10.51 1.92 12.23
CA GLN A 257 11.57 0.92 12.28
C GLN A 257 11.12 -0.43 12.84
N PHE A 258 10.14 -0.42 13.76
CA PHE A 258 9.51 -1.64 14.24
C PHE A 258 8.72 -2.30 13.10
N MET A 259 7.87 -1.53 12.43
CA MET A 259 7.07 -1.96 11.28
C MET A 259 7.91 -2.53 10.14
N GLU A 260 9.02 -1.87 9.78
CA GLU A 260 9.93 -2.37 8.74
C GLU A 260 10.60 -3.70 9.13
N ARG A 261 10.90 -3.91 10.42
CA ARG A 261 11.43 -5.22 10.89
C ARG A 261 10.38 -6.32 10.81
N ARG A 262 9.13 -6.01 11.15
CA ARG A 262 7.99 -6.96 11.10
C ARG A 262 7.54 -7.28 9.68
N LYS A 263 7.94 -6.49 8.71
CA LYS A 263 7.71 -6.76 7.28
C LYS A 263 8.20 -8.15 6.86
N GLY A 264 9.32 -8.62 7.40
CA GLY A 264 9.84 -9.97 7.12
C GLY A 264 8.90 -11.07 7.65
N ASP A 265 8.31 -10.87 8.82
CA ASP A 265 7.37 -11.84 9.42
C ASP A 265 6.07 -11.95 8.60
N LEU A 266 5.62 -10.82 8.02
CA LEU A 266 4.50 -10.80 7.08
C LEU A 266 4.79 -11.57 5.79
N GLN A 267 6.03 -11.54 5.29
CA GLN A 267 6.38 -12.29 4.07
C GLN A 267 6.22 -13.81 4.27
N VAL A 268 6.56 -14.29 5.46
CA VAL A 268 6.38 -15.70 5.86
C VAL A 268 4.88 -16.00 6.02
N GLY A 269 4.17 -15.28 6.89
CA GLY A 269 2.76 -15.57 7.19
C GLY A 269 1.81 -15.38 6.01
N PHE A 270 2.06 -14.42 5.11
CA PHE A 270 1.21 -14.20 3.94
C PHE A 270 1.37 -15.30 2.88
N GLY A 271 2.45 -16.09 2.91
CA GLY A 271 2.59 -17.24 2.00
C GLY A 271 1.69 -18.42 2.36
N GLU A 272 1.28 -18.50 3.62
CA GLU A 272 0.41 -19.56 4.16
C GLU A 272 -1.07 -19.18 4.08
N LEU A 273 -1.38 -17.90 3.88
CA LEU A 273 -2.73 -17.41 3.54
C LEU A 273 -3.00 -17.73 2.06
N ASP A 274 -3.24 -19.00 1.84
CA ASP A 274 -3.39 -19.64 0.55
C ASP A 274 -4.39 -18.91 -0.35
N THR A 275 -3.96 -18.58 -1.57
CA THR A 275 -4.75 -17.90 -2.62
C THR A 275 -5.80 -18.81 -3.26
N THR A 276 -6.09 -19.97 -2.66
CA THR A 276 -6.85 -21.07 -3.27
C THR A 276 -8.36 -20.85 -3.29
N GLU A 277 -8.91 -19.79 -2.67
CA GLU A 277 -10.37 -19.60 -2.60
C GLU A 277 -10.92 -18.25 -3.12
N VAL A 278 -10.09 -17.33 -3.63
CA VAL A 278 -10.59 -16.09 -4.24
C VAL A 278 -10.44 -16.17 -5.76
N THR A 279 -11.06 -17.17 -6.39
CA THR A 279 -11.45 -17.00 -7.78
C THR A 279 -12.60 -16.00 -7.80
N PRO A 280 -12.46 -14.82 -8.46
CA PRO A 280 -13.59 -13.95 -8.66
C PRO A 280 -14.64 -14.76 -9.41
N LYS A 281 -15.84 -14.91 -8.82
CA LYS A 281 -17.00 -15.43 -9.57
C LYS A 281 -17.15 -14.52 -10.78
N GLU A 282 -16.84 -15.05 -11.97
CA GLU A 282 -17.16 -14.41 -13.23
C GLU A 282 -18.65 -14.03 -13.18
N SER A 283 -18.92 -12.74 -13.29
CA SER A 283 -20.26 -12.15 -13.27
C SER A 283 -20.65 -11.71 -14.67
#